data_AF-L1J718-F1
#
_entry.id   AF-L1J718-F1
#
_cell.length_a   1.000
_cell.length_b   1.000
_cell.length_c   1.000
_cell.angle_alpha   90.00
_cell.angle_beta   90.00
_cell.angle_gamma   90.00
#
_symmetry.space_group_name_H-M   'P 1'
#
loop_
_entity.id
_entity.type
_entity.pdbx_description
1 polymer ?
#
loop_
_entity_poly.entity_id
_entity_poly.type
_entity_poly.pdbx_seq_one_letter_code
_entity_poly.pdbx_strand_id
1 'polypeptide(L)'
;MAGAIGMKRGRRDITVAESDDMATTALGGHVVASDVSEEARKDRPHSKLWMERTGAFECSEDEQISEDMVLKGKKYYSNGNRGVVYIATCVMKGGEVKVAVKEILHEKHIKPGRCYIGEEALEKEAGWLQRANEHGIGPRFLYGDSRKVIMEFVEGKRILAFITEEHDEERCKKALCEVLTQLRKLDSLHIHKGEFVRPDRHILIRDDGTPVLIDFERCKESSTPQNITQFVQFLAGIKLDAALHSNGKNVKINGERLRELSRDYKSQGYREQEFELMLNLIRNS
;
A
#
# COMPACT_ATOMS: atom_id res chain seq x y z
N MET A 1 42.99 -39.09 30.53
CA MET A 1 41.80 -39.62 29.83
C MET A 1 41.56 -38.74 28.61
N ALA A 2 42.03 -39.21 27.46
CA ALA A 2 42.10 -38.48 26.20
C ALA A 2 40.94 -38.87 25.27
N GLY A 3 40.64 -38.01 24.29
CA GLY A 3 40.17 -38.45 22.97
C GLY A 3 38.77 -37.99 22.56
N ALA A 4 38.71 -36.91 21.77
CA ALA A 4 37.58 -36.59 20.91
C ALA A 4 37.50 -37.55 19.72
N ILE A 5 36.29 -37.98 19.35
CA ILE A 5 36.02 -38.79 18.14
C ILE A 5 35.06 -38.00 17.25
N GLY A 6 35.55 -37.65 16.06
CA GLY A 6 34.80 -37.02 14.99
C GLY A 6 34.00 -38.03 14.14
N MET A 7 32.90 -37.56 13.56
CA MET A 7 32.08 -38.34 12.62
C MET A 7 32.14 -37.71 11.23
N LYS A 8 32.80 -38.42 10.30
CA LYS A 8 32.78 -38.21 8.85
C LYS A 8 31.54 -38.89 8.24
N ARG A 9 30.88 -38.23 7.29
CA ARG A 9 30.06 -38.80 6.21
C ARG A 9 30.37 -37.94 4.98
N GLY A 10 30.71 -38.40 3.79
CA GLY A 10 30.63 -39.70 3.13
C GLY A 10 30.22 -39.41 1.68
N ARG A 11 31.20 -39.26 0.77
CA ARG A 11 31.03 -39.08 -0.68
C ARG A 11 30.37 -40.32 -1.30
N ARG A 12 29.56 -40.12 -2.34
CA ARG A 12 29.32 -41.12 -3.39
C ARG A 12 29.34 -40.41 -4.75
N ASP A 13 30.41 -40.66 -5.48
CA ASP A 13 30.53 -40.49 -6.93
C ASP A 13 29.86 -41.69 -7.61
N ILE A 14 29.07 -41.47 -8.67
CA ILE A 14 28.80 -42.49 -9.70
C ILE A 14 28.80 -41.82 -11.08
N THR A 15 29.44 -42.54 -11.98
CA THR A 15 30.00 -42.34 -13.32
C THR A 15 29.04 -42.03 -14.48
N VAL A 16 29.64 -41.39 -15.48
CA VAL A 16 29.20 -41.11 -16.86
C VAL A 16 29.03 -42.38 -17.70
N ALA A 17 28.09 -42.38 -18.64
CA ALA A 17 28.11 -43.22 -19.85
C ALA A 17 27.56 -42.42 -21.04
N GLU A 18 28.34 -42.40 -22.13
CA GLU A 18 28.07 -41.81 -23.46
C GLU A 18 27.51 -42.86 -24.45
N SER A 19 27.13 -42.38 -25.65
CA SER A 19 26.83 -43.06 -26.94
C SER A 19 25.41 -43.66 -27.11
N ASP A 20 24.72 -43.60 -28.27
CA ASP A 20 24.94 -42.97 -29.58
C ASP A 20 23.61 -43.01 -30.39
N ASP A 21 23.55 -42.17 -31.43
CA ASP A 21 22.92 -42.35 -32.76
C ASP A 21 21.43 -42.09 -33.13
N MET A 22 21.33 -41.07 -34.02
CA MET A 22 20.69 -41.04 -35.36
C MET A 22 19.17 -40.91 -35.55
N ALA A 23 18.82 -39.68 -35.96
CA ALA A 23 17.98 -39.29 -37.11
C ALA A 23 16.48 -39.70 -37.16
N THR A 24 15.59 -38.71 -37.19
CA THR A 24 14.56 -38.54 -38.25
C THR A 24 14.05 -37.09 -38.26
N THR A 25 14.18 -36.46 -39.43
CA THR A 25 13.63 -35.15 -39.81
C THR A 25 12.12 -35.21 -39.98
N ALA A 26 11.36 -34.30 -39.37
CA ALA A 26 10.05 -33.88 -39.89
C ALA A 26 9.68 -32.47 -39.40
N LEU A 27 9.39 -31.62 -40.38
CA LEU A 27 9.07 -30.20 -40.33
C LEU A 27 7.83 -29.87 -39.47
N GLY A 28 7.95 -28.84 -38.64
CA GLY A 28 6.82 -28.17 -37.98
C GLY A 28 7.29 -26.88 -37.35
N GLY A 29 7.08 -25.76 -38.05
CA GLY A 29 7.56 -24.44 -37.62
C GLY A 29 6.94 -24.00 -36.30
N HIS A 30 7.73 -24.04 -35.22
CA HIS A 30 7.56 -23.23 -34.04
C HIS A 30 8.56 -22.08 -34.12
N VAL A 31 8.05 -20.86 -34.27
CA VAL A 31 8.82 -19.63 -34.05
C VAL A 31 9.04 -19.54 -32.55
N VAL A 32 10.11 -20.18 -32.07
CA VAL A 32 10.60 -20.03 -30.71
C VAL A 32 11.09 -18.59 -30.58
N ALA A 33 10.51 -17.83 -29.66
CA ALA A 33 10.99 -16.52 -29.28
C ALA A 33 12.48 -16.65 -28.90
N SER A 34 13.33 -16.07 -29.74
CA SER A 34 14.79 -16.09 -29.63
C SER A 34 15.23 -15.61 -28.25
N ASP A 35 16.13 -16.38 -27.65
CA ASP A 35 16.86 -16.09 -26.42
C ASP A 35 17.39 -14.65 -26.41
N VAL A 36 16.80 -13.82 -25.56
CA VAL A 36 17.38 -12.56 -25.15
C VAL A 36 18.30 -12.88 -23.97
N SER A 37 19.61 -12.65 -24.17
CA SER A 37 20.69 -12.92 -23.21
C SER A 37 20.38 -12.41 -21.79
N GLU A 38 20.74 -13.20 -20.78
CA GLU A 38 20.53 -12.88 -19.36
C GLU A 38 21.16 -11.53 -18.95
N GLU A 39 22.23 -11.10 -19.60
CA GLU A 39 22.83 -9.77 -19.43
C GLU A 39 21.85 -8.61 -19.75
N ALA A 40 20.94 -8.76 -20.71
CA ALA A 40 19.99 -7.70 -21.10
C ALA A 40 18.80 -7.54 -20.12
N ARG A 41 18.64 -8.45 -19.15
CA ARG A 41 17.61 -8.37 -18.09
C ARG A 41 18.01 -7.47 -16.93
N LYS A 42 19.31 -7.21 -16.72
CA LYS A 42 19.81 -6.46 -15.54
C LYS A 42 19.53 -4.96 -15.58
N ASP A 43 19.30 -4.38 -16.76
CA ASP A 43 19.24 -2.92 -16.95
C ASP A 43 17.85 -2.38 -17.33
N ARG A 44 16.80 -3.21 -17.27
CA ARG A 44 15.43 -2.76 -17.51
C ARG A 44 14.82 -2.19 -16.23
N PRO A 45 14.11 -1.04 -16.28
CA PRO A 45 13.34 -0.57 -15.14
C PRO A 45 12.41 -1.68 -14.67
N HIS A 46 12.47 -2.02 -13.38
CA HIS A 46 11.70 -3.12 -12.79
C HIS A 46 10.20 -3.06 -13.16
N SER A 47 9.64 -1.87 -13.42
CA SER A 47 8.28 -1.68 -13.92
C SER A 47 8.01 -2.31 -15.30
N LYS A 48 8.93 -2.19 -16.28
CA LYS A 48 8.75 -2.73 -17.64
C LYS A 48 8.75 -4.26 -17.66
N LEU A 49 9.69 -4.87 -16.95
CA LEU A 49 9.74 -6.34 -16.78
C LEU A 49 8.50 -6.86 -16.05
N TRP A 50 7.92 -6.06 -15.16
CA TRP A 50 6.67 -6.41 -14.48
C TRP A 50 5.47 -6.30 -15.41
N MET A 51 5.32 -5.22 -16.17
CA MET A 51 4.22 -5.06 -17.14
C MET A 51 4.18 -6.22 -18.15
N GLU A 52 5.33 -6.58 -18.72
CA GLU A 52 5.48 -7.71 -19.65
C GLU A 52 5.06 -9.05 -19.00
N ARG A 53 5.35 -9.21 -17.70
CA ARG A 53 5.09 -10.44 -16.95
C ARG A 53 3.66 -10.53 -16.39
N THR A 54 3.02 -9.39 -16.14
CA THR A 54 1.67 -9.32 -15.56
C THR A 54 0.58 -8.97 -16.55
N GLY A 55 0.93 -8.81 -17.83
CA GLY A 55 -0.03 -8.34 -18.84
C GLY A 55 -0.63 -6.98 -18.49
N ALA A 56 0.03 -6.18 -17.64
CA ALA A 56 -0.39 -4.82 -17.40
C ALA A 56 -0.06 -4.01 -18.66
N PHE A 57 -1.09 -3.40 -19.24
CA PHE A 57 -0.94 -2.61 -20.46
C PHE A 57 -1.35 -1.17 -20.19
N GLU A 58 -0.66 -0.24 -20.84
CA GLU A 58 -1.17 1.11 -20.98
C GLU A 58 -2.23 1.07 -22.08
N CYS A 59 -3.44 1.49 -21.74
CA CYS A 59 -4.54 1.51 -22.70
C CYS A 59 -4.65 2.94 -23.25
N SER A 60 -4.36 3.09 -24.53
CA SER A 60 -4.64 4.34 -25.26
C SER A 60 -6.12 4.49 -25.61
N GLU A 61 -6.89 3.41 -25.57
CA GLU A 61 -8.32 3.41 -25.87
C GLU A 61 -9.15 3.78 -24.63
N ASP A 62 -10.27 4.45 -24.90
CA ASP A 62 -11.26 4.83 -23.89
C ASP A 62 -11.96 3.56 -23.35
N GLU A 63 -12.00 3.42 -22.03
CA GLU A 63 -12.65 2.29 -21.35
C GLU A 63 -14.00 2.75 -20.78
N GLN A 64 -15.10 2.27 -21.36
CA GLN A 64 -16.46 2.55 -20.88
C GLN A 64 -16.72 1.78 -19.58
N ILE A 65 -17.04 2.49 -18.49
CA ILE A 65 -17.31 1.88 -17.17
C ILE A 65 -18.81 1.78 -16.89
N SER A 66 -19.57 2.81 -17.23
CA SER A 66 -21.04 2.84 -17.14
C SER A 66 -21.59 3.83 -18.17
N GLU A 67 -22.90 3.94 -18.35
CA GLU A 67 -23.51 4.88 -19.33
C GLU A 67 -22.98 6.31 -19.21
N ASP A 68 -22.63 6.74 -17.99
CA ASP A 68 -22.20 8.10 -17.67
C ASP A 68 -20.73 8.20 -17.25
N MET A 69 -19.93 7.14 -17.43
CA MET A 69 -18.53 7.11 -16.97
C MET A 69 -17.60 6.45 -17.99
N VAL A 70 -16.57 7.21 -18.41
CA VAL A 70 -15.52 6.75 -19.31
C VAL A 70 -14.15 7.02 -18.72
N LEU A 71 -13.24 6.05 -18.76
CA LEU A 71 -11.83 6.25 -18.45
C LEU A 71 -11.04 6.51 -19.72
N LYS A 72 -10.18 7.53 -19.70
CA LYS A 72 -9.30 7.91 -20.81
C LYS A 72 -7.85 7.90 -20.39
N GLY A 73 -6.97 7.47 -21.30
CA GLY A 73 -5.51 7.57 -21.14
C GLY A 73 -4.98 6.84 -19.92
N LYS A 74 -5.41 5.58 -19.71
CA LYS A 74 -5.03 4.74 -18.58
C LYS A 74 -3.54 4.37 -18.66
N LYS A 75 -2.76 4.83 -17.68
CA LYS A 75 -1.31 4.63 -17.58
C LYS A 75 -0.96 3.84 -16.33
N TYR A 76 0.02 2.95 -16.44
CA TYR A 76 0.51 2.21 -15.29
C TYR A 76 1.10 3.18 -14.26
N TYR A 77 0.76 2.99 -12.99
CA TYR A 77 1.30 3.79 -11.89
C TYR A 77 2.17 2.96 -10.95
N SER A 78 1.61 1.88 -10.39
CA SER A 78 2.37 1.04 -9.47
C SER A 78 1.80 -0.37 -9.35
N ASN A 79 2.64 -1.28 -8.84
CA ASN A 79 2.22 -2.62 -8.50
C ASN A 79 1.59 -2.60 -7.10
N GLY A 80 0.35 -3.06 -6.99
CA GLY A 80 -0.28 -3.41 -5.73
C GLY A 80 0.21 -4.76 -5.22
N ASN A 81 -0.20 -5.13 -4.00
CA ASN A 81 0.06 -6.47 -3.47
C ASN A 81 -0.73 -7.55 -4.22
N ARG A 82 -1.92 -7.20 -4.74
CA ARG A 82 -2.91 -8.12 -5.33
C ARG A 82 -3.33 -7.74 -6.75
N GLY A 83 -2.63 -6.80 -7.37
CA GLY A 83 -3.05 -6.23 -8.65
C GLY A 83 -2.16 -5.08 -9.11
N VAL A 84 -2.70 -4.25 -10.00
CA VAL A 84 -2.03 -3.07 -10.55
C VAL A 84 -2.84 -1.84 -10.26
N VAL A 85 -2.15 -0.74 -10.00
CA VAL A 85 -2.75 0.59 -9.92
C VAL A 85 -2.38 1.35 -11.18
N TYR A 86 -3.39 1.86 -11.87
CA TYR A 86 -3.27 2.78 -12.99
C TYR A 86 -3.70 4.18 -12.56
N ILE A 87 -3.26 5.18 -13.31
CA ILE A 87 -3.84 6.53 -13.31
C ILE A 87 -4.58 6.72 -14.61
N ALA A 88 -5.77 7.31 -14.55
CA ALA A 88 -6.54 7.67 -15.74
C ALA A 88 -7.27 9.01 -15.51
N THR A 89 -7.81 9.57 -16.58
CA THR A 89 -8.82 10.64 -16.50
C THR A 89 -10.20 10.00 -16.59
N CYS A 90 -11.04 10.23 -15.60
CA CYS A 90 -12.43 9.78 -15.60
C CYS A 90 -13.33 10.93 -16.05
N VAL A 91 -14.07 10.73 -17.14
CA VAL A 91 -15.03 11.67 -17.70
C VAL A 91 -16.43 11.24 -17.28
N MET A 92 -17.16 12.16 -16.63
CA MET A 92 -18.54 11.96 -16.17
C MET A 92 -19.41 13.18 -16.52
N LYS A 93 -20.73 13.09 -16.37
CA LYS A 93 -21.67 14.22 -16.59
C LYS A 93 -21.31 15.52 -15.85
N GLY A 94 -20.55 15.44 -14.77
CA GLY A 94 -20.11 16.59 -13.96
C GLY A 94 -18.71 17.13 -14.28
N GLY A 95 -18.02 16.60 -15.30
CA GLY A 95 -16.67 17.02 -15.68
C GLY A 95 -15.66 15.87 -15.65
N GLU A 96 -14.38 16.23 -15.72
CA GLU A 96 -13.27 15.29 -15.76
C GLU A 96 -12.46 15.33 -14.47
N VAL A 97 -12.05 14.16 -13.98
CA VAL A 97 -11.29 14.02 -12.74
C VAL A 97 -10.19 12.97 -12.91
N LYS A 98 -9.01 13.26 -12.36
CA LYS A 98 -7.90 12.29 -12.31
C LYS A 98 -8.19 11.21 -11.26
N VAL A 99 -8.07 9.95 -11.66
CA VAL A 99 -8.45 8.79 -10.84
C VAL A 99 -7.34 7.77 -10.72
N ALA A 100 -7.32 7.07 -9.58
CA ALA A 100 -6.58 5.84 -9.40
C ALA A 100 -7.51 4.66 -9.73
N VAL A 101 -7.04 3.74 -10.57
CA VAL A 101 -7.77 2.53 -10.97
C VAL A 101 -7.00 1.33 -10.44
N LYS A 102 -7.51 0.71 -9.38
CA LYS A 102 -6.94 -0.52 -8.81
C LYS A 102 -7.63 -1.72 -9.45
N GLU A 103 -6.88 -2.58 -10.12
CA GLU A 103 -7.42 -3.76 -10.80
C GLU A 103 -6.72 -5.03 -10.31
N ILE A 104 -7.50 -6.08 -10.04
CA ILE A 104 -6.96 -7.42 -9.81
C ILE A 104 -6.39 -7.95 -11.11
N LEU A 105 -5.17 -8.49 -11.03
CA LEU A 105 -4.59 -9.26 -12.13
C LEU A 105 -5.03 -10.72 -12.03
N HIS A 106 -5.30 -11.35 -13.16
CA HIS A 106 -5.64 -12.77 -13.24
C HIS A 106 -4.57 -13.64 -12.53
N GLU A 107 -4.99 -14.76 -11.93
CA GLU A 107 -4.18 -15.67 -11.10
C GLU A 107 -2.75 -15.94 -11.60
N LYS A 108 -2.58 -16.11 -12.91
CA LYS A 108 -1.30 -16.36 -13.59
C LYS A 108 -0.26 -15.24 -13.45
N HIS A 109 -0.68 -14.03 -13.07
CA HIS A 109 0.13 -12.80 -13.13
C HIS A 109 0.44 -12.23 -11.73
N ILE A 110 0.20 -13.02 -10.68
CA ILE A 110 0.49 -12.66 -9.29
C ILE A 110 1.99 -12.75 -9.01
N LYS A 111 2.50 -11.94 -8.07
CA LYS A 111 3.90 -12.06 -7.65
C LYS A 111 4.20 -13.46 -7.09
N PRO A 112 5.34 -14.09 -7.47
CA PRO A 112 5.76 -15.34 -6.86
C PRO A 112 5.74 -15.25 -5.32
N GLY A 113 5.05 -16.19 -4.67
CA GLY A 113 4.87 -16.20 -3.21
C GLY A 113 3.71 -15.34 -2.68
N ARG A 114 2.77 -14.93 -3.53
CA ARG A 114 1.50 -14.31 -3.13
C ARG A 114 0.32 -15.20 -3.53
N CYS A 115 -0.69 -15.26 -2.66
CA CYS A 115 -1.92 -16.01 -2.93
C CYS A 115 -2.86 -15.17 -3.80
N TYR A 116 -3.54 -15.79 -4.76
CA TYR A 116 -4.74 -15.18 -5.34
C TYR A 116 -5.75 -14.97 -4.24
N ILE A 117 -6.17 -13.73 -4.06
CA ILE A 117 -7.28 -13.40 -3.18
C ILE A 117 -8.40 -13.05 -4.14
N GLY A 118 -9.49 -13.80 -4.05
CA GLY A 118 -10.58 -13.78 -5.02
C GLY A 118 -11.19 -12.40 -5.18
N GLU A 119 -12.04 -12.30 -6.20
CA GLU A 119 -12.81 -11.11 -6.60
C GLU A 119 -13.49 -10.38 -5.40
N GLU A 120 -13.88 -11.11 -4.35
CA GLU A 120 -14.45 -10.58 -3.10
C GLU A 120 -13.56 -9.54 -2.37
N ALA A 121 -12.23 -9.55 -2.60
CA ALA A 121 -11.31 -8.66 -1.91
C ALA A 121 -11.51 -7.19 -2.31
N LEU A 122 -11.74 -6.91 -3.60
CA LEU A 122 -11.94 -5.55 -4.09
C LEU A 122 -13.35 -5.05 -3.79
N GLU A 123 -14.37 -5.90 -3.84
CA GLU A 123 -15.73 -5.54 -3.41
C GLU A 123 -15.74 -5.13 -1.94
N LYS A 124 -15.04 -5.91 -1.10
CA LYS A 124 -14.88 -5.58 0.32
C LYS A 124 -14.15 -4.25 0.51
N GLU A 125 -13.05 -4.02 -0.21
CA GLU A 125 -12.32 -2.74 -0.15
C GLU A 125 -13.19 -1.56 -0.60
N ALA A 126 -13.94 -1.71 -1.69
CA ALA A 126 -14.89 -0.72 -2.18
C ALA A 126 -15.94 -0.38 -1.11
N GLY A 127 -16.55 -1.39 -0.49
CA GLY A 127 -17.52 -1.21 0.59
C GLY A 127 -16.94 -0.49 1.80
N TRP A 128 -15.71 -0.81 2.21
CA TRP A 128 -15.05 -0.10 3.32
C TRP A 128 -14.68 1.34 2.96
N LEU A 129 -14.24 1.59 1.73
CA LEU A 129 -13.92 2.94 1.28
C LEU A 129 -15.19 3.80 1.20
N GLN A 130 -16.29 3.28 0.66
CA GLN A 130 -17.60 3.96 0.67
C GLN A 130 -18.02 4.34 2.09
N ARG A 131 -18.00 3.38 3.02
CA ARG A 131 -18.34 3.63 4.43
C ARG A 131 -17.40 4.65 5.08
N ALA A 132 -16.12 4.66 4.75
CA ALA A 132 -15.18 5.67 5.26
C ALA A 132 -15.47 7.07 4.66
N ASN A 133 -15.84 7.13 3.38
CA ASN A 133 -16.16 8.37 2.68
C ASN A 133 -17.41 9.07 3.22
N GLU A 134 -18.39 8.33 3.75
CA GLU A 134 -19.55 8.91 4.47
C GLU A 134 -19.12 9.83 5.63
N HIS A 135 -17.91 9.64 6.16
CA HIS A 135 -17.32 10.44 7.24
C HIS A 135 -16.16 11.33 6.79
N GLY A 136 -15.99 11.49 5.48
CA GLY A 136 -14.92 12.30 4.87
C GLY A 136 -13.53 11.70 5.04
N ILE A 137 -13.42 10.37 5.12
CA ILE A 137 -12.15 9.66 5.32
C ILE A 137 -11.76 8.91 4.04
N GLY A 138 -10.51 9.09 3.64
CA GLY A 138 -9.90 8.43 2.48
C GLY A 138 -10.18 9.11 1.13
N PRO A 139 -9.64 8.56 0.03
CA PRO A 139 -9.91 9.05 -1.32
C PRO A 139 -11.39 8.95 -1.64
N ARG A 140 -11.94 9.88 -2.43
CA ARG A 140 -13.31 9.78 -2.89
C ARG A 140 -13.50 8.54 -3.77
N PHE A 141 -14.44 7.68 -3.41
CA PHE A 141 -14.88 6.52 -4.17
C PHE A 141 -15.70 6.98 -5.38
N LEU A 142 -15.46 6.35 -6.53
CA LEU A 142 -16.20 6.63 -7.76
C LEU A 142 -16.94 5.40 -8.29
N TYR A 143 -16.27 4.25 -8.31
CA TYR A 143 -16.83 3.00 -8.84
C TYR A 143 -16.10 1.79 -8.26
N GLY A 144 -16.78 0.66 -8.17
CA GLY A 144 -16.20 -0.58 -7.67
C GLY A 144 -17.02 -1.79 -8.09
N ASP A 145 -16.34 -2.84 -8.52
CA ASP A 145 -16.88 -4.15 -8.82
C ASP A 145 -15.91 -5.26 -8.33
N SER A 146 -16.18 -6.50 -8.73
CA SER A 146 -15.40 -7.69 -8.42
C SER A 146 -13.94 -7.65 -8.89
N ARG A 147 -13.58 -6.76 -9.81
CA ARG A 147 -12.28 -6.73 -10.50
C ARG A 147 -11.57 -5.39 -10.45
N LYS A 148 -12.30 -4.29 -10.24
CA LYS A 148 -11.72 -2.95 -10.19
C LYS A 148 -12.34 -2.07 -9.14
N VAL A 149 -11.52 -1.19 -8.58
CA VAL A 149 -11.95 -0.06 -7.74
C VAL A 149 -11.37 1.22 -8.33
N ILE A 150 -12.26 2.16 -8.64
CA ILE A 150 -11.94 3.50 -9.13
C ILE A 150 -12.19 4.49 -8.01
N MET A 151 -11.16 5.26 -7.68
CA MET A 151 -11.22 6.29 -6.65
C MET A 151 -10.41 7.51 -7.10
N GLU A 152 -10.56 8.62 -6.39
CA GLU A 152 -9.77 9.81 -6.59
C GLU A 152 -8.27 9.50 -6.57
N PHE A 153 -7.52 10.06 -7.53
CA PHE A 153 -6.07 10.04 -7.44
C PHE A 153 -5.61 11.09 -6.43
N VAL A 154 -5.13 10.64 -5.27
CA VAL A 154 -4.59 11.52 -4.24
C VAL A 154 -3.18 11.96 -4.63
N GLU A 155 -3.06 13.22 -5.03
CA GLU A 155 -1.77 13.88 -5.23
C GLU A 155 -1.20 14.32 -3.88
N GLY A 156 0.01 13.87 -3.57
CA GLY A 156 0.64 14.18 -2.29
C GLY A 156 1.85 13.32 -2.00
N LYS A 157 2.52 13.65 -0.89
CA LYS A 157 3.70 12.95 -0.40
C LYS A 157 3.33 11.95 0.69
N ARG A 158 4.13 10.90 0.85
CA ARG A 158 4.00 10.01 2.02
C ARG A 158 4.25 10.83 3.30
N ILE A 159 3.53 10.52 4.38
CA ILE A 159 3.61 11.27 5.64
C ILE A 159 5.04 11.49 6.14
N LEU A 160 5.92 10.48 6.09
CA LEU A 160 7.32 10.67 6.49
C LEU A 160 8.08 11.59 5.53
N ALA A 161 7.87 11.46 4.23
CA ALA A 161 8.52 12.35 3.25
C ALA A 161 8.05 13.80 3.43
N PHE A 162 6.74 14.01 3.60
CA PHE A 162 6.15 15.31 3.91
C PHE A 162 6.80 15.93 5.16
N ILE A 163 6.82 15.21 6.28
CA ILE A 163 7.35 15.74 7.54
C ILE A 163 8.86 16.00 7.45
N THR A 164 9.62 15.14 6.77
CA THR A 164 11.05 15.37 6.56
C THR A 164 11.29 16.66 5.78
N GLU A 165 10.56 16.86 4.69
CA GLU A 165 10.76 17.97 3.73
C GLU A 165 10.16 19.31 4.20
N GLU A 166 9.07 19.28 4.96
CA GLU A 166 8.37 20.46 5.45
C GLU A 166 9.23 21.28 6.42
N HIS A 167 9.17 22.61 6.37
CA HIS A 167 9.89 23.49 7.29
C HIS A 167 9.00 24.00 8.42
N ASP A 168 7.69 24.09 8.18
CA ASP A 168 6.72 24.56 9.17
C ASP A 168 6.34 23.43 10.15
N GLU A 169 6.80 23.57 11.40
CA GLU A 169 6.49 22.66 12.50
C GLU A 169 4.99 22.55 12.77
N GLU A 170 4.25 23.65 12.67
CA GLU A 170 2.81 23.67 12.93
C GLU A 170 2.04 22.91 11.85
N ARG A 171 2.47 22.99 10.59
CA ARG A 171 1.90 22.14 9.51
C ARG A 171 2.17 20.67 9.76
N CYS A 172 3.34 20.30 10.25
CA CYS A 172 3.65 18.91 10.61
C CYS A 172 2.74 18.43 11.74
N LYS A 173 2.64 19.19 12.84
CA LYS A 173 1.79 18.87 14.00
C LYS A 173 0.32 18.77 13.62
N LYS A 174 -0.17 19.70 12.79
CA LYS A 174 -1.55 19.71 12.28
C LYS A 174 -1.85 18.46 11.48
N ALA A 175 -0.97 18.07 10.54
CA ALA A 175 -1.15 16.83 9.77
C ALA A 175 -1.20 15.58 10.68
N LEU A 176 -0.33 15.48 11.69
CA LEU A 176 -0.35 14.39 12.66
C LEU A 176 -1.66 14.34 13.48
N CYS A 177 -2.14 15.50 13.93
CA CYS A 177 -3.40 15.63 14.65
C CYS A 177 -4.60 15.25 13.77
N GLU A 178 -4.63 15.69 12.52
CA GLU A 178 -5.72 15.38 11.58
C GLU A 178 -5.77 13.88 11.25
N VAL A 179 -4.62 13.22 11.14
CA VAL A 179 -4.58 11.75 11.07
C VAL A 179 -5.24 11.14 12.30
N LEU A 180 -4.81 11.53 13.51
CA LEU A 180 -5.41 11.04 14.77
C LEU A 180 -6.93 11.23 14.80
N THR A 181 -7.44 12.37 14.36
CA THR A 181 -8.89 12.65 14.27
C THR A 181 -9.59 11.71 13.30
N GLN A 182 -9.01 11.41 12.14
CA GLN A 182 -9.58 10.41 11.22
C GLN A 182 -9.57 9.01 11.85
N LEU A 183 -8.53 8.63 12.59
CA LEU A 183 -8.45 7.33 13.26
C LEU A 183 -9.45 7.21 14.41
N ARG A 184 -9.67 8.29 15.16
CA ARG A 184 -10.69 8.38 16.21
C ARG A 184 -12.08 8.10 15.66
N LYS A 185 -12.42 8.70 14.53
CA LYS A 185 -13.68 8.45 13.81
C LYS A 185 -13.82 6.99 13.38
N LEU A 186 -12.75 6.38 12.83
CA LEU A 186 -12.79 4.95 12.50
C LEU A 186 -12.99 4.08 13.75
N ASP A 187 -12.32 4.40 14.84
CA ASP A 187 -12.47 3.67 16.11
C ASP A 187 -13.90 3.77 16.66
N SER A 188 -14.53 4.95 16.64
CA SER A 188 -15.91 5.14 17.10
C SER A 188 -16.95 4.43 16.23
N LEU A 189 -16.62 4.18 14.95
CA LEU A 189 -17.46 3.43 14.02
C LEU A 189 -17.22 1.91 14.08
N HIS A 190 -16.38 1.43 15.01
CA HIS A 190 -15.98 0.03 15.12
C HIS A 190 -15.26 -0.49 13.87
N ILE A 191 -14.54 0.39 13.16
CA ILE A 191 -13.80 0.05 11.93
C ILE A 191 -12.32 -0.07 12.27
N HIS A 192 -11.75 -1.27 12.15
CA HIS A 192 -10.31 -1.46 12.25
C HIS A 192 -9.67 -1.53 10.86
N LYS A 193 -8.79 -0.57 10.53
CA LYS A 193 -8.21 -0.44 9.19
C LYS A 193 -7.22 -1.57 8.85
N GLY A 194 -6.52 -2.10 9.86
CA GLY A 194 -5.59 -3.22 9.69
C GLY A 194 -4.25 -2.93 9.01
N GLU A 195 -4.00 -1.68 8.57
CA GLU A 195 -2.77 -1.26 7.86
C GLU A 195 -1.83 -0.34 8.67
N PHE A 196 -2.17 0.03 9.90
CA PHE A 196 -1.34 0.94 10.73
C PHE A 196 -0.15 0.28 11.42
N VAL A 197 0.21 -0.94 11.04
CA VAL A 197 1.54 -1.51 11.35
C VAL A 197 2.63 -0.75 10.59
N ARG A 198 2.30 -0.13 9.44
CA ARG A 198 3.25 0.66 8.63
C ARG A 198 2.60 1.97 8.14
N PRO A 199 2.26 2.90 9.06
CA PRO A 199 1.49 4.11 8.72
C PRO A 199 2.15 4.98 7.65
N ASP A 200 3.48 4.95 7.59
CA ASP A 200 4.31 5.65 6.61
C ASP A 200 3.95 5.35 5.15
N ARG A 201 3.33 4.19 4.88
CA ARG A 201 2.94 3.73 3.54
C ARG A 201 1.45 3.80 3.25
N HIS A 202 0.64 4.20 4.22
CA HIS A 202 -0.82 4.22 4.08
C HIS A 202 -1.43 5.60 4.37
N ILE A 203 -0.59 6.63 4.50
CA ILE A 203 -1.00 8.03 4.61
C ILE A 203 -0.29 8.84 3.53
N LEU A 204 -1.06 9.61 2.77
CA LEU A 204 -0.58 10.66 1.87
C LEU A 204 -0.96 12.02 2.44
N ILE A 205 -0.10 13.01 2.28
CA ILE A 205 -0.34 14.40 2.65
C ILE A 205 -0.40 15.21 1.36
N ARG A 206 -1.53 15.87 1.12
CA ARG A 206 -1.70 16.79 -0.01
C ARG A 206 -0.83 18.03 0.18
N ASP A 207 -0.65 18.79 -0.90
CA ASP A 207 0.17 20.00 -0.87
C ASP A 207 -0.37 21.06 0.11
N ASP A 208 -1.69 21.08 0.36
CA ASP A 208 -2.34 21.94 1.35
C ASP A 208 -2.12 21.46 2.81
N GLY A 209 -1.47 20.32 3.02
CA GLY A 209 -1.23 19.70 4.32
C GLY A 209 -2.29 18.69 4.76
N THR A 210 -3.35 18.48 3.97
CA THR A 210 -4.45 17.59 4.35
C THR A 210 -4.02 16.12 4.24
N PRO A 211 -4.09 15.32 5.33
CA PRO A 211 -3.79 13.90 5.29
C PRO A 211 -4.95 13.10 4.73
N VAL A 212 -4.63 12.11 3.89
CA VAL A 212 -5.56 11.15 3.32
C VAL A 212 -5.10 9.74 3.63
N LEU A 213 -5.95 9.00 4.34
CA LEU A 213 -5.73 7.57 4.59
C LEU A 213 -6.01 6.79 3.31
N ILE A 214 -5.05 6.03 2.82
CA ILE A 214 -5.24 5.19 1.62
C ILE A 214 -5.22 3.71 1.98
N ASP A 215 -5.66 2.85 1.06
CA ASP A 215 -5.62 1.38 1.18
C ASP A 215 -6.54 0.83 2.28
N PHE A 216 -7.79 0.49 1.93
CA PHE A 216 -8.82 -0.01 2.86
C PHE A 216 -8.98 -1.53 2.77
N GLU A 217 -8.03 -2.21 2.13
CA GLU A 217 -8.10 -3.62 1.78
C GLU A 217 -8.16 -4.57 2.99
N ARG A 218 -7.54 -4.18 4.10
CA ARG A 218 -7.53 -4.96 5.36
C ARG A 218 -8.56 -4.50 6.37
N CYS A 219 -9.44 -3.57 6.00
CA CYS A 219 -10.49 -3.09 6.87
C CYS A 219 -11.41 -4.24 7.29
N LYS A 220 -11.84 -4.16 8.54
CA LYS A 220 -12.80 -5.07 9.13
C LYS A 220 -13.54 -4.39 10.27
N GLU A 221 -14.72 -4.90 10.57
CA GLU A 221 -15.42 -4.55 11.79
C GLU A 221 -14.66 -5.11 13.01
N SER A 222 -14.65 -4.34 14.10
CA SER A 222 -14.02 -4.71 15.33
C SER A 222 -14.68 -3.98 16.49
N SER A 223 -15.08 -4.73 17.53
CA SER A 223 -15.50 -4.14 18.82
C SER A 223 -14.33 -3.47 19.57
N THR A 224 -13.08 -3.77 19.19
CA THR A 224 -11.89 -3.25 19.84
C THR A 224 -10.84 -2.75 18.83
N PRO A 225 -11.18 -1.75 18.00
CA PRO A 225 -10.28 -1.25 16.98
C PRO A 225 -9.03 -0.64 17.63
N GLN A 226 -7.90 -0.77 16.95
CA GLN A 226 -6.58 -0.39 17.47
C GLN A 226 -5.91 0.69 16.61
N ASN A 227 -6.68 1.49 15.87
CA ASN A 227 -6.09 2.41 14.90
C ASN A 227 -5.26 3.48 15.61
N ILE A 228 -5.81 4.13 16.64
CA ILE A 228 -5.06 5.12 17.44
C ILE A 228 -3.84 4.51 18.12
N THR A 229 -4.00 3.35 18.79
CA THR A 229 -2.88 2.73 19.50
C THR A 229 -1.73 2.38 18.55
N GLN A 230 -2.03 1.87 17.36
CA GLN A 230 -1.02 1.57 16.34
C GLN A 230 -0.34 2.85 15.82
N PHE A 231 -1.10 3.91 15.57
CA PHE A 231 -0.53 5.18 15.13
C PHE A 231 0.32 5.84 16.22
N VAL A 232 -0.07 5.76 17.49
CA VAL A 232 0.74 6.22 18.64
C VAL A 232 2.09 5.49 18.71
N GLN A 233 2.15 4.20 18.39
CA GLN A 233 3.45 3.50 18.31
C GLN A 233 4.34 4.08 17.21
N PHE A 234 3.76 4.48 16.09
CA PHE A 234 4.48 5.18 15.03
C PHE A 234 4.91 6.59 15.46
N LEU A 235 4.05 7.34 16.16
CA LEU A 235 4.37 8.66 16.70
C LEU A 235 5.55 8.62 17.67
N ALA A 236 5.63 7.58 18.48
CA ALA A 236 6.71 7.34 19.42
C ALA A 236 7.92 6.60 18.82
N GLY A 237 8.00 6.51 17.48
CA GLY A 237 8.99 5.74 16.75
C GLY A 237 10.15 6.59 16.21
N ILE A 238 11.35 6.00 16.17
CA ILE A 238 12.60 6.66 15.75
C ILE A 238 12.57 7.30 14.35
N LYS A 239 11.77 6.75 13.43
CA LYS A 239 11.68 7.25 12.05
C LYS A 239 10.97 8.59 11.99
N LEU A 240 9.89 8.74 12.76
CA LEU A 240 9.16 10.00 12.83
C LEU A 240 9.99 11.03 13.59
N ASP A 241 10.60 10.63 14.70
CA ASP A 241 11.48 11.49 15.49
C ASP A 241 12.60 12.10 14.63
N ALA A 242 13.28 11.28 13.82
CA ALA A 242 14.29 11.78 12.88
C ALA A 242 13.72 12.77 11.84
N ALA A 243 12.51 12.51 11.31
CA ALA A 243 11.85 13.41 10.37
C ALA A 243 11.47 14.76 11.01
N LEU A 244 11.03 14.74 12.27
CA LEU A 244 10.66 15.92 13.06
C LEU A 244 11.86 16.77 13.50
N HIS A 245 13.08 16.24 13.42
CA HIS A 245 14.33 16.97 13.65
C HIS A 245 15.09 17.28 12.34
N SER A 246 14.47 17.03 11.18
CA SER A 246 15.04 17.35 9.87
C SER A 246 14.67 18.77 9.44
N ASN A 247 15.43 19.34 8.49
CA ASN A 247 15.14 20.65 7.87
C ASN A 247 15.02 21.83 8.86
N GLY A 248 15.77 21.78 9.95
CA GLY A 248 15.81 22.86 10.97
C GLY A 248 14.69 22.81 12.00
N LYS A 249 13.80 21.81 11.91
CA LYS A 249 12.75 21.56 12.91
C LYS A 249 13.32 20.93 14.18
N ASN A 250 12.65 21.12 15.30
CA ASN A 250 12.98 20.55 16.61
C ASN A 250 11.71 20.22 17.41
N VAL A 251 10.80 19.46 16.80
CA VAL A 251 9.53 19.06 17.43
C VAL A 251 9.74 17.82 18.30
N LYS A 252 9.45 17.91 19.60
CA LYS A 252 9.73 16.84 20.57
C LYS A 252 8.45 16.22 21.12
N ILE A 253 7.98 15.19 20.43
CA ILE A 253 6.79 14.45 20.87
C ILE A 253 7.14 13.53 22.05
N ASN A 254 6.45 13.71 23.18
CA ASN A 254 6.59 12.81 24.33
C ASN A 254 5.88 11.46 24.04
N GLY A 255 6.62 10.55 23.40
CA GLY A 255 6.12 9.24 23.01
C GLY A 255 5.72 8.33 24.17
N GLU A 256 6.34 8.45 25.34
CA GLU A 256 5.96 7.70 26.54
C GLU A 256 4.57 8.11 27.02
N ARG A 257 4.35 9.42 27.15
CA ARG A 257 3.05 9.96 27.57
C ARG A 257 1.95 9.66 26.55
N LEU A 258 2.23 9.70 25.24
CA LEU A 258 1.27 9.26 24.22
C LEU A 258 0.86 7.80 24.41
N ARG A 259 1.81 6.90 24.71
CA ARG A 259 1.50 5.48 24.93
C ARG A 259 0.60 5.29 26.15
N GLU A 260 0.86 5.99 27.25
CA GLU A 260 -0.01 5.99 28.44
C GLU A 260 -1.43 6.44 28.08
N LEU A 261 -1.58 7.62 27.49
CA LEU A 261 -2.87 8.17 27.10
C LEU A 261 -3.62 7.23 26.13
N SER A 262 -2.92 6.57 25.21
CA SER A 262 -3.53 5.62 24.28
C SER A 262 -4.06 4.35 24.96
N ARG A 263 -3.45 3.93 26.08
CA ARG A 263 -3.93 2.80 26.89
C ARG A 263 -5.17 3.20 27.67
N ASP A 264 -5.18 4.39 28.26
CA ASP A 264 -6.32 4.94 29.01
C ASP A 264 -7.51 5.17 28.09
N TYR A 265 -7.26 5.79 26.92
CA TYR A 265 -8.24 5.94 25.84
C TYR A 265 -8.93 4.61 25.53
N LYS A 266 -8.17 3.51 25.39
CA LYS A 266 -8.74 2.18 25.10
C LYS A 266 -9.45 1.57 26.30
N SER A 267 -8.87 1.64 27.50
CA SER A 267 -9.42 0.97 28.70
C SER A 267 -10.71 1.61 29.21
N GLN A 268 -10.89 2.90 28.93
CA GLN A 268 -12.05 3.67 29.38
C GLN A 268 -13.15 3.82 28.33
N GLY A 269 -13.07 3.06 27.22
CA GLY A 269 -14.12 3.02 26.21
C GLY A 269 -14.06 4.17 25.19
N TYR A 270 -12.85 4.53 24.77
CA TYR A 270 -12.60 5.53 23.72
C TYR A 270 -13.10 6.93 24.09
N ARG A 271 -12.79 7.39 25.31
CA ARG A 271 -13.21 8.69 25.82
C ARG A 271 -12.55 9.85 25.09
N GLU A 272 -13.29 10.94 24.95
CA GLU A 272 -12.84 12.15 24.25
C GLU A 272 -11.74 12.89 25.01
N GLN A 273 -11.76 12.86 26.35
CA GLN A 273 -10.79 13.56 27.18
C GLN A 273 -9.35 13.07 26.94
N GLU A 274 -9.13 11.75 26.97
CA GLU A 274 -7.82 11.16 26.68
C GLU A 274 -7.37 11.43 25.25
N PHE A 275 -8.32 11.48 24.30
CA PHE A 275 -8.05 11.84 22.92
C PHE A 275 -7.56 13.30 22.79
N GLU A 276 -8.24 14.25 23.42
CA GLU A 276 -7.83 15.66 23.41
C GLU A 276 -6.47 15.88 24.11
N LEU A 277 -6.18 15.13 25.16
CA LEU A 277 -4.85 15.16 25.79
C LEU A 277 -3.74 14.71 24.83
N MET A 278 -4.01 13.70 23.98
CA MET A 278 -3.05 13.27 22.94
C MET A 278 -2.84 14.37 21.89
N LEU A 279 -3.91 15.03 21.43
CA LEU A 279 -3.79 16.13 20.47
C LEU A 279 -3.00 17.31 21.04
N ASN A 280 -3.29 17.70 22.27
CA ASN A 280 -2.59 18.82 22.92
C ASN A 280 -1.11 18.52 23.17
N LEU A 281 -0.76 17.27 23.43
CA LEU A 281 0.64 16.86 23.57
C LEU A 281 1.44 17.04 22.27
N ILE A 282 0.81 16.86 21.11
CA ILE A 282 1.44 17.07 19.80
C ILE A 282 1.44 18.56 19.41
N ARG A 283 0.34 19.27 19.67
CA ARG A 283 0.26 20.72 19.37
C ARG A 283 1.32 21.53 20.14
N ASN A 284 1.56 21.16 21.40
CA ASN A 284 2.48 21.88 22.29
C ASN A 284 3.92 21.32 22.28
N SER A 285 4.24 20.36 21.41
CA SER A 285 5.59 19.76 21.31
C SER A 285 6.61 20.58 20.51
#